data_AF-A0A453SNW9-F1
#
_entry.id   AF-A0A453SNW9-F1
#
_cell.length_a   1.000
_cell.length_b   1.000
_cell.length_c   1.000
_cell.angle_alpha   90.00
_cell.angle_beta   90.00
_cell.angle_gamma   90.00
#
_symmetry.space_group_name_H-M   'P 1'
#
loop_
_entity.id
_entity.type
_entity.pdbx_description
1 polymer ?
#
loop_
_entity_poly.entity_id
_entity_poly.type
_entity_poly.pdbx_seq_one_letter_code
_entity_poly.pdbx_strand_id
1 'polypeptide(L)'
;FPQGHSEQVAASMQKDVDAHVPNYPNLPSKLICLLHNITLHADLETDEVYAQMTLQPVTSYGKEALQLSELALKQARPQNEFFCKTLTASDTSTHGGFSVPRRAAEKIFPPLDFSMQPPAQEIQARDLHDNVWTFRHIYRGQPKRHLLTTGWSLFVSGKRLFAGDSVIFVRDERQQLLLGIRRANRQPTNISSSVLSSDSMHIGILAAAAHAAANNSPFTIFYNPRASPTEFVIPFAKYQKAVYGNQLSLGMRFRMMFETEELGTRR
;
A
#
# COMPACT_ATOMS: atom_id res chain seq x y z
N PHE A 1 15.35 -6.37 -8.09
CA PHE A 1 15.17 -7.14 -9.34
C PHE A 1 14.73 -6.20 -10.44
N PRO A 2 15.56 -5.90 -11.45
CA PRO A 2 15.18 -5.01 -12.54
C PRO A 2 13.92 -5.46 -13.29
N GLN A 3 13.75 -6.77 -13.51
CA GLN A 3 12.55 -7.33 -14.14
C GLN A 3 11.25 -6.95 -13.39
N GLY A 4 11.20 -7.15 -12.08
CA GLY A 4 10.01 -6.80 -11.30
C GLY A 4 9.72 -5.29 -11.27
N HIS A 5 10.75 -4.45 -11.42
CA HIS A 5 10.55 -3.00 -11.59
C HIS A 5 9.90 -2.70 -12.95
N SER A 6 10.35 -3.35 -14.02
CA SER A 6 9.70 -3.26 -15.33
C SER A 6 8.24 -3.75 -15.29
N GLU A 7 7.95 -4.85 -14.59
CA GLU A 7 6.57 -5.34 -14.41
C GLU A 7 5.67 -4.30 -13.73
N GLN A 8 6.18 -3.58 -12.71
CA GLN A 8 5.41 -2.49 -12.11
C GLN A 8 5.11 -1.37 -13.11
N VAL A 9 6.09 -0.98 -13.94
CA VAL A 9 5.86 0.05 -14.96
C VAL A 9 4.86 -0.41 -16.02
N ALA A 10 4.96 -1.66 -16.48
CA ALA A 10 4.00 -2.22 -17.43
C ALA A 10 2.57 -2.18 -16.86
N ALA A 11 2.41 -2.56 -15.57
CA ALA A 11 1.13 -2.50 -14.87
C ALA A 11 0.62 -1.06 -14.72
N SER A 12 1.48 -0.11 -14.36
CA SER A 12 1.11 1.31 -14.27
C SER A 12 0.74 1.92 -15.63
N MET A 13 1.35 1.47 -16.71
CA MET A 13 1.10 1.97 -18.08
C MET A 13 -0.01 1.21 -18.81
N GLN A 14 -0.52 0.11 -18.25
CA GLN A 14 -1.46 -0.82 -18.90
C GLN A 14 -0.98 -1.28 -20.28
N LYS A 15 0.33 -1.34 -20.47
CA LYS A 15 0.98 -1.78 -21.70
C LYS A 15 2.09 -2.71 -21.33
N ASP A 16 2.05 -3.90 -21.91
CA ASP A 16 3.18 -4.81 -21.84
C ASP A 16 4.39 -4.17 -22.53
N VAL A 17 5.56 -4.66 -22.14
CA VAL A 17 6.84 -4.25 -22.72
C VAL A 17 6.85 -4.68 -24.19
N ASP A 18 6.90 -3.73 -25.12
CA ASP A 18 7.10 -4.05 -26.54
C ASP A 18 8.48 -4.70 -26.74
N ALA A 19 8.57 -5.61 -27.71
CA ALA A 19 9.68 -6.55 -27.88
C ALA A 19 11.06 -5.94 -28.23
N HIS A 20 11.24 -4.62 -28.15
CA HIS A 20 12.46 -3.92 -28.58
C HIS A 20 13.26 -3.25 -27.45
N VAL A 21 13.23 -3.83 -26.24
CA VAL A 21 14.09 -3.38 -25.15
C VAL A 21 15.56 -3.73 -25.46
N PRO A 22 16.49 -2.76 -25.45
CA PRO A 22 17.91 -3.01 -25.65
C PRO A 22 18.45 -4.04 -24.65
N ASN A 23 19.33 -4.92 -25.12
CA ASN A 23 20.04 -5.81 -24.22
C ASN A 23 21.09 -5.04 -23.41
N TYR A 24 21.04 -5.14 -22.08
CA TYR A 24 22.05 -4.60 -21.17
C TYR A 24 22.91 -5.77 -20.64
N PRO A 25 23.96 -6.20 -21.37
CA PRO A 25 24.71 -7.41 -21.04
C PRO A 25 25.37 -7.37 -19.66
N ASN A 26 25.66 -6.17 -19.14
CA ASN A 26 26.28 -5.95 -17.84
C ASN A 26 25.28 -5.79 -16.69
N LEU A 27 23.96 -5.86 -16.97
CA LEU A 27 22.93 -5.76 -15.95
C LEU A 27 22.52 -7.16 -15.48
N PRO A 28 22.90 -7.60 -14.27
CA PRO A 28 22.45 -8.88 -13.74
C PRO A 28 20.95 -8.87 -13.45
N SER A 29 20.32 -10.05 -13.46
CA SER A 29 18.90 -10.24 -13.13
C SER A 29 18.54 -9.83 -11.69
N LYS A 30 19.54 -9.71 -10.81
CA LYS A 30 19.44 -9.22 -9.44
C LYS A 30 20.63 -8.34 -9.11
N LEU A 31 20.36 -7.23 -8.43
CA LEU A 31 21.37 -6.33 -7.88
C LEU A 31 21.32 -6.44 -6.36
N ILE A 32 22.47 -6.63 -5.73
CA ILE A 32 22.61 -6.46 -4.28
C ILE A 32 22.86 -4.98 -4.05
N CYS A 33 22.00 -4.34 -3.26
CA CYS A 33 22.09 -2.90 -3.01
C CYS A 33 22.05 -2.61 -1.51
N LEU A 34 22.71 -1.53 -1.11
CA LEU A 34 22.41 -0.85 0.14
C LEU A 34 21.22 0.09 -0.08
N LEU A 35 20.32 0.12 0.90
CA LEU A 35 19.19 1.04 0.92
C LEU A 35 19.60 2.27 1.73
N HIS A 36 19.77 3.41 1.05
CA HIS A 36 20.21 4.65 1.68
C HIS A 36 19.06 5.45 2.28
N ASN A 37 17.93 5.47 1.58
CA ASN A 37 16.77 6.24 2.01
C ASN A 37 15.47 5.61 1.55
N ILE A 38 14.43 5.76 2.36
CA ILE A 38 13.03 5.49 2.00
C ILE A 38 12.21 6.70 2.45
N THR A 39 11.47 7.29 1.52
CA THR A 39 10.45 8.28 1.83
C THR A 39 9.10 7.76 1.37
N LEU A 40 8.10 7.81 2.25
CA LEU A 40 6.73 7.36 1.96
C LEU A 40 5.90 8.56 1.52
N HIS A 41 5.14 8.39 0.45
CA HIS A 41 4.36 9.44 -0.18
C HIS A 41 2.92 8.99 -0.42
N ALA A 42 2.02 9.97 -0.48
CA ALA A 42 0.66 9.81 -0.95
C ALA A 42 0.35 10.96 -1.92
N ASP A 43 -0.15 10.63 -3.11
CA ASP A 43 -0.55 11.63 -4.10
C ASP A 43 -1.74 12.46 -3.60
N LEU A 44 -1.64 13.79 -3.71
CA LEU A 44 -2.59 14.73 -3.12
C LEU A 44 -3.98 14.69 -3.76
N GLU A 45 -4.09 14.22 -5.00
CA GLU A 45 -5.36 14.19 -5.74
C GLU A 45 -6.04 12.82 -5.66
N THR A 46 -5.24 11.76 -5.69
CA THR A 46 -5.72 10.38 -5.84
C THR A 46 -5.67 9.57 -4.54
N ASP A 47 -4.93 10.05 -3.53
CA ASP A 47 -4.50 9.31 -2.33
C ASP A 47 -3.70 8.03 -2.66
N GLU A 48 -3.14 7.90 -3.87
CA GLU A 48 -2.28 6.76 -4.22
C GLU A 48 -0.98 6.80 -3.43
N VAL A 49 -0.67 5.71 -2.74
CA VAL A 49 0.53 5.59 -1.92
C VAL A 49 1.69 5.00 -2.73
N TYR A 50 2.88 5.54 -2.53
CA TYR A 50 4.11 5.00 -3.10
C TYR A 50 5.31 5.28 -2.18
N ALA A 51 6.37 4.50 -2.34
CA ALA A 51 7.63 4.70 -1.66
C ALA A 51 8.69 5.10 -2.68
N GLN A 52 9.43 6.16 -2.39
CA GLN A 52 10.65 6.51 -3.11
C GLN A 52 11.83 5.93 -2.34
N MET A 53 12.66 5.15 -3.02
CA MET A 53 13.81 4.49 -2.41
C MET A 53 15.08 4.85 -3.16
N THR A 54 16.14 5.17 -2.42
CA THR A 54 17.48 5.37 -2.98
C THR A 54 18.34 4.15 -2.70
N LEU A 55 18.76 3.47 -3.76
CA LEU A 55 19.52 2.22 -3.72
C LEU A 55 20.92 2.47 -4.28
N GLN A 56 21.95 1.86 -3.70
CA GLN A 56 23.30 1.85 -4.27
C GLN A 56 23.76 0.40 -4.46
N PRO A 57 24.04 -0.05 -5.69
CA PRO A 57 24.59 -1.37 -5.94
C PRO A 57 25.94 -1.55 -5.24
N VAL A 58 26.17 -2.77 -4.73
CA VAL A 58 27.42 -3.14 -4.08
C VAL A 58 27.92 -4.49 -4.62
N THR A 59 29.24 -4.60 -4.81
CA THR A 59 29.91 -5.83 -5.25
C THR A 59 30.16 -6.81 -4.11
N SER A 60 30.24 -6.29 -2.88
CA SER A 60 30.38 -7.06 -1.65
C SER A 60 29.55 -6.43 -0.55
N TYR A 61 29.17 -7.23 0.44
CA TYR A 61 28.43 -6.77 1.62
C TYR A 61 29.14 -7.28 2.87
N GLY A 62 29.24 -6.43 3.88
CA GLY A 62 29.79 -6.80 5.18
C GLY A 62 28.85 -7.72 5.95
N LYS A 63 29.40 -8.49 6.89
CA LYS A 63 28.61 -9.31 7.83
C LYS A 63 27.59 -8.47 8.62
N GLU A 64 27.97 -7.23 8.95
CA GLU A 64 27.12 -6.27 9.66
C GLU A 64 25.86 -5.90 8.87
N ALA A 65 25.99 -5.62 7.56
CA ALA A 65 24.85 -5.29 6.71
C ALA A 65 23.85 -6.45 6.60
N LEU A 66 24.35 -7.69 6.55
CA LEU A 66 23.50 -8.88 6.60
C LEU A 66 22.79 -9.02 7.95
N GLN A 67 23.51 -8.82 9.06
CA GLN A 67 22.94 -8.89 10.39
C GLN A 67 21.87 -7.82 10.63
N LEU A 68 22.08 -6.59 10.14
CA LEU A 68 21.05 -5.54 10.14
C LEU A 68 19.82 -5.95 9.33
N SER A 69 20.01 -6.56 8.15
CA SER A 69 18.90 -7.09 7.36
C SER A 69 18.13 -8.19 8.10
N GLU A 70 18.80 -9.05 8.87
CA GLU A 70 18.15 -10.08 9.69
C GLU A 70 17.38 -9.49 10.88
N LEU A 71 17.96 -8.50 11.56
CA LEU A 71 17.31 -7.79 12.66
C LEU A 71 16.05 -7.07 12.19
N ALA A 72 16.09 -6.42 11.02
CA ALA A 72 14.93 -5.77 10.42
C ALA A 72 13.77 -6.74 10.14
N LEU A 73 14.06 -8.01 9.82
CA LEU A 73 13.02 -9.04 9.65
C LEU A 73 12.41 -9.52 10.97
N LYS A 74 13.13 -9.36 12.09
CA LYS A 74 12.68 -9.79 13.42
C LYS A 74 11.95 -8.70 14.19
N GLN A 75 12.03 -7.43 13.76
CA GLN A 75 11.28 -6.35 14.39
C GLN A 75 9.79 -6.64 14.30
N ALA A 76 9.18 -6.92 15.45
CA ALA A 76 7.73 -7.00 15.58
C ALA A 76 7.17 -5.60 15.25
N ARG A 77 6.43 -5.51 14.15
CA ARG A 77 5.66 -4.29 13.88
C ARG A 77 4.57 -4.19 14.96
N PRO A 78 4.38 -3.01 15.59
CA PRO A 78 3.24 -2.80 16.47
C PRO A 78 1.97 -3.18 15.71
N GLN A 79 1.12 -3.99 16.35
CA GLN A 79 -0.15 -4.35 15.75
C GLN A 79 -1.10 -3.17 15.93
N ASN A 80 -0.99 -2.18 15.05
CA ASN A 80 -1.91 -1.05 15.05
C ASN A 80 -3.34 -1.58 14.94
N GLU A 81 -4.25 -1.02 15.71
CA GLU A 81 -5.64 -1.39 15.63
C GLU A 81 -6.25 -0.70 14.42
N PHE A 82 -6.78 -1.47 13.48
CA PHE A 82 -7.44 -0.90 12.31
C PHE A 82 -8.63 -1.76 11.87
N PHE A 83 -9.48 -1.14 11.06
CA PHE A 83 -10.42 -1.87 10.22
C PHE A 83 -10.42 -1.30 8.80
N CYS A 84 -10.65 -2.17 7.84
CA CYS A 84 -10.88 -1.80 6.45
C CYS A 84 -12.26 -2.32 6.04
N LYS A 85 -13.03 -1.48 5.37
CA LYS A 85 -14.33 -1.86 4.83
C LYS A 85 -14.45 -1.39 3.40
N THR A 86 -14.78 -2.33 2.52
CA THR A 86 -15.28 -2.05 1.16
C THR A 86 -16.64 -1.36 1.25
N LEU A 87 -16.76 -0.21 0.59
CA LEU A 87 -17.96 0.61 0.54
C LEU A 87 -19.03 -0.07 -0.29
N THR A 88 -20.25 -0.15 0.26
CA THR A 88 -21.43 -0.59 -0.48
C THR A 88 -22.08 0.59 -1.20
N ALA A 89 -23.02 0.30 -2.10
CA ALA A 89 -23.82 1.34 -2.77
C ALA A 89 -24.56 2.26 -1.78
N SER A 90 -25.01 1.73 -0.63
CA SER A 90 -25.68 2.54 0.39
C SER A 90 -24.70 3.47 1.10
N ASP A 91 -23.45 3.03 1.33
CA ASP A 91 -22.43 3.86 1.96
C ASP A 91 -22.08 5.06 1.09
N THR A 92 -22.11 4.96 -0.24
CA THR A 92 -21.78 6.09 -1.14
C THR A 92 -22.99 6.88 -1.61
N SER A 93 -24.19 6.59 -1.11
CA SER A 93 -25.41 7.32 -1.48
C SER A 93 -25.49 8.67 -0.76
N THR A 94 -26.04 9.70 -1.41
CA THR A 94 -26.10 11.07 -0.89
C THR A 94 -26.91 11.21 0.41
N HIS A 95 -27.91 10.35 0.60
CA HIS A 95 -28.79 10.33 1.77
C HIS A 95 -28.43 9.22 2.76
N GLY A 96 -27.45 8.38 2.41
CA GLY A 96 -26.96 7.29 3.24
C GLY A 96 -25.87 7.73 4.21
N GLY A 97 -25.66 6.91 5.23
CA GLY A 97 -24.49 6.99 6.11
C GLY A 97 -23.59 5.78 5.91
N PHE A 98 -22.40 5.81 6.50
CA PHE A 98 -21.50 4.68 6.51
C PHE A 98 -21.88 3.68 7.59
N SER A 99 -22.14 2.43 7.22
CA SER A 99 -22.40 1.36 8.19
C SER A 99 -21.12 0.79 8.78
N VAL A 100 -20.86 1.00 10.06
CA VAL A 100 -19.61 0.55 10.68
C VAL A 100 -19.81 -0.88 11.22
N PRO A 101 -18.92 -1.85 10.91
CA PRO A 101 -18.98 -3.17 11.51
C PRO A 101 -18.89 -3.08 13.04
N ARG A 102 -19.75 -3.79 13.76
CA ARG A 102 -19.86 -3.67 15.23
C ARG A 102 -18.51 -3.84 15.95
N ARG A 103 -17.76 -4.90 15.62
CA ARG A 103 -16.44 -5.18 16.21
C ARG A 103 -15.43 -4.06 15.94
N ALA A 104 -15.53 -3.41 14.78
CA ALA A 104 -14.67 -2.30 14.42
C ALA A 104 -15.03 -1.04 15.21
N ALA A 105 -16.32 -0.71 15.35
CA ALA A 105 -16.77 0.44 16.11
C ALA A 105 -16.37 0.34 17.59
N GLU A 106 -16.58 -0.82 18.21
CA GLU A 106 -16.26 -1.08 19.63
C GLU A 106 -14.74 -1.06 19.92
N LYS A 107 -13.92 -1.35 18.90
CA LYS A 107 -12.45 -1.39 19.04
C LYS A 107 -11.78 -0.05 18.68
N ILE A 108 -12.21 0.58 17.59
CA ILE A 108 -11.47 1.69 16.97
C ILE A 108 -12.00 3.06 17.38
N PHE A 109 -13.31 3.20 17.61
CA PHE A 109 -13.89 4.49 17.98
C PHE A 109 -13.93 4.66 19.51
N PRO A 110 -13.95 5.90 20.03
CA PRO A 110 -14.17 6.10 21.46
C PRO A 110 -15.52 5.47 21.87
N PRO A 111 -15.65 4.98 23.11
CA PRO A 111 -16.89 4.36 23.57
C PRO A 111 -18.05 5.36 23.55
N LEU A 112 -19.22 4.92 23.11
CA LEU A 112 -20.45 5.71 23.17
C LEU A 112 -21.02 5.70 24.59
N ASP A 113 -21.65 6.79 25.00
CA ASP A 113 -22.53 6.81 26.16
C ASP A 113 -23.90 6.26 25.80
N PHE A 114 -24.18 5.04 26.26
CA PHE A 114 -25.44 4.33 25.99
C PHE A 114 -26.62 4.78 26.86
N SER A 115 -26.41 5.70 27.82
CA SER A 115 -27.50 6.31 28.57
C SER A 115 -28.28 7.35 27.74
N MET A 116 -27.64 7.92 26.70
CA MET A 116 -28.26 8.86 25.78
C MET A 116 -29.21 8.19 24.79
N GLN A 117 -30.21 8.94 24.30
CA GLN A 117 -31.17 8.44 23.30
C GLN A 117 -31.29 9.38 22.09
N PRO A 118 -30.75 9.01 20.90
CA PRO A 118 -29.87 7.86 20.64
C PRO A 118 -28.42 8.11 21.11
N PRO A 119 -27.63 7.06 21.45
CA PRO A 119 -26.20 7.19 21.72
C PRO A 119 -25.46 7.75 20.50
N ALA A 120 -24.77 8.87 20.67
CA ALA A 120 -24.01 9.51 19.60
C ALA A 120 -22.82 10.30 20.15
N GLN A 121 -21.82 10.51 19.30
CA GLN A 121 -20.65 11.35 19.57
C GLN A 121 -20.14 11.96 18.27
N GLU A 122 -19.29 12.96 18.40
CA GLU A 122 -18.48 13.47 17.30
C GLU A 122 -17.10 12.81 17.35
N ILE A 123 -16.61 12.33 16.20
CA ILE A 123 -15.25 11.80 16.06
C ILE A 123 -14.52 12.59 14.98
N GLN A 124 -13.23 12.79 15.20
CA GLN A 124 -12.33 13.42 14.22
C GLN A 124 -11.29 12.40 13.80
N ALA A 125 -11.09 12.26 12.49
CA ALA A 125 -10.06 11.40 11.92
C ALA A 125 -9.19 12.21 10.97
N ARG A 126 -7.87 11.98 11.02
CA ARG A 126 -6.91 12.67 10.17
C ARG A 126 -6.52 11.79 8.96
N ASP A 127 -6.53 12.34 7.76
CA ASP A 127 -6.09 11.61 6.56
C ASP A 127 -4.56 11.65 6.34
N LEU A 128 -4.08 10.98 5.29
CA LEU A 128 -2.65 10.92 4.95
C LEU A 128 -2.04 12.29 4.56
N HIS A 129 -2.87 13.30 4.34
CA HIS A 129 -2.46 14.66 3.99
C HIS A 129 -2.69 15.65 5.14
N ASP A 130 -2.81 15.13 6.36
CA ASP A 130 -3.08 15.88 7.58
C ASP A 130 -4.44 16.61 7.63
N ASN A 131 -5.36 16.36 6.68
CA ASN A 131 -6.69 16.95 6.73
C ASN A 131 -7.53 16.27 7.81
N VAL A 132 -8.24 17.06 8.61
CA VAL A 132 -9.12 16.57 9.67
C VAL A 132 -10.54 16.47 9.15
N TRP A 133 -11.12 15.27 9.25
CA TRP A 133 -12.48 14.95 8.88
C TRP A 133 -13.32 14.67 10.12
N THR A 134 -14.41 15.41 10.29
CA THR A 134 -15.32 15.28 11.43
C THR A 134 -16.55 14.48 11.04
N PHE A 135 -16.89 13.47 11.84
CA PHE A 135 -18.03 12.60 11.62
C PHE A 135 -18.93 12.50 12.86
N ARG A 136 -20.24 12.48 12.64
CA ARG A 136 -21.20 12.07 13.68
C ARG A 136 -21.30 10.55 13.72
N HIS A 137 -20.76 9.93 14.76
CA HIS A 137 -20.92 8.52 15.06
C HIS A 137 -22.17 8.31 15.91
N ILE A 138 -23.12 7.48 15.45
CA ILE A 138 -24.41 7.25 16.10
C ILE A 138 -24.77 5.76 16.10
N TYR A 139 -25.34 5.28 17.21
CA TYR A 139 -25.88 3.92 17.32
C TYR A 139 -27.40 3.94 17.31
N ARG A 140 -28.02 3.53 16.19
CA ARG A 140 -29.47 3.62 15.97
C ARG A 140 -29.98 2.58 14.97
N GLY A 141 -31.28 2.64 14.66
CA GLY A 141 -31.94 1.77 13.68
C GLY A 141 -32.52 0.49 14.30
N GLN A 142 -33.19 -0.32 13.46
CA GLN A 142 -33.78 -1.60 13.85
C GLN A 142 -33.43 -2.66 12.79
N PRO A 143 -32.57 -3.66 13.09
CA PRO A 143 -31.79 -3.78 14.33
C PRO A 143 -30.78 -2.63 14.50
N LYS A 144 -30.37 -2.35 15.74
CA LYS A 144 -29.42 -1.26 16.05
C LYS A 144 -28.04 -1.51 15.42
N ARG A 145 -27.47 -0.47 14.80
CA ARG A 145 -26.18 -0.50 14.09
C ARG A 145 -25.39 0.78 14.36
N HIS A 146 -24.07 0.68 14.24
CA HIS A 146 -23.17 1.84 14.27
C HIS A 146 -23.14 2.50 12.89
N LEU A 147 -23.30 3.82 12.86
CA LEU A 147 -23.33 4.60 11.63
C LEU A 147 -22.44 5.84 11.76
N LEU A 148 -21.76 6.23 10.69
CA LEU A 148 -21.30 7.60 10.51
C LEU A 148 -22.31 8.33 9.62
N THR A 149 -22.85 9.45 10.10
CA THR A 149 -23.88 10.22 9.38
C THR A 149 -23.36 11.58 8.93
N THR A 150 -23.54 12.63 9.73
CA THR A 150 -23.05 13.98 9.40
C THR A 150 -21.54 13.94 9.14
N GLY A 151 -21.09 14.61 8.09
CA GLY A 151 -19.69 14.62 7.63
C GLY A 151 -19.33 13.49 6.67
N TRP A 152 -20.05 12.37 6.68
CA TRP A 152 -19.72 11.22 5.83
C TRP A 152 -19.91 11.50 4.34
N SER A 153 -21.04 12.09 3.94
CA SER A 153 -21.30 12.42 2.53
C SER A 153 -20.32 13.46 1.98
N LEU A 154 -19.86 14.40 2.82
CA LEU A 154 -18.82 15.37 2.49
C LEU A 154 -17.46 14.70 2.27
N PHE A 155 -17.12 13.70 3.08
CA PHE A 155 -15.92 12.90 2.87
C PHE A 155 -15.99 12.10 1.57
N VAL A 156 -17.11 11.42 1.31
CA VAL A 156 -17.33 10.66 0.07
C VAL A 156 -17.21 11.56 -1.16
N SER A 157 -17.82 12.74 -1.16
CA SER A 157 -17.74 13.66 -2.30
C SER A 157 -16.35 14.29 -2.43
N GLY A 158 -15.77 14.74 -1.32
CA GLY A 158 -14.43 15.35 -1.28
C GLY A 158 -13.34 14.40 -1.78
N LYS A 159 -13.42 13.12 -1.38
CA LYS A 159 -12.52 12.06 -1.85
C LYS A 159 -13.03 11.33 -3.09
N ARG A 160 -14.14 11.75 -3.72
CA ARG A 160 -14.70 11.13 -4.94
C ARG A 160 -14.86 9.60 -4.83
N LEU A 161 -15.33 9.09 -3.70
CA LEU A 161 -15.39 7.65 -3.42
C LEU A 161 -16.62 7.00 -4.07
N PHE A 162 -16.47 5.72 -4.46
CA PHE A 162 -17.54 4.93 -5.05
C PHE A 162 -17.68 3.56 -4.35
N ALA A 163 -18.83 2.91 -4.55
CA ALA A 163 -19.03 1.53 -4.10
C ALA A 163 -17.94 0.59 -4.68
N GLY A 164 -17.31 -0.21 -3.82
CA GLY A 164 -16.14 -1.02 -4.14
C GLY A 164 -14.81 -0.39 -3.71
N ASP A 165 -14.72 0.94 -3.56
CA ASP A 165 -13.57 1.54 -2.86
C ASP A 165 -13.59 1.08 -1.40
N SER A 166 -12.46 1.14 -0.70
CA SER A 166 -12.38 0.83 0.72
C SER A 166 -11.99 2.06 1.53
N VAL A 167 -12.50 2.14 2.75
CA VAL A 167 -12.02 3.08 3.77
C VAL A 167 -11.34 2.31 4.89
N ILE A 168 -10.30 2.90 5.43
CA ILE A 168 -9.43 2.32 6.45
C ILE A 168 -9.40 3.29 7.62
N PHE A 169 -9.81 2.84 8.80
CA PHE A 169 -9.61 3.61 10.03
C PHE A 169 -8.56 2.91 10.88
N VAL A 170 -7.62 3.67 11.43
CA VAL A 170 -6.49 3.18 12.21
C VAL A 170 -6.39 3.97 13.50
N ARG A 171 -6.08 3.30 14.62
CA ARG A 171 -5.52 3.94 15.81
C ARG A 171 -4.01 3.81 15.77
N ASP A 172 -3.33 4.95 15.80
CA ASP A 172 -1.89 4.98 15.92
C ASP A 172 -1.43 4.71 17.37
N GLU A 173 -0.11 4.69 17.59
CA GLU A 173 0.48 4.46 18.92
C GLU A 173 0.09 5.54 19.95
N ARG A 174 -0.27 6.74 19.49
CA ARG A 174 -0.73 7.87 20.31
C ARG A 174 -2.25 7.87 20.50
N GLN A 175 -2.93 6.80 20.10
CA GLN A 175 -4.39 6.68 20.11
C GLN A 175 -5.09 7.77 19.28
N GLN A 176 -4.43 8.36 18.29
CA GLN A 176 -5.08 9.24 17.33
C GLN A 176 -5.80 8.42 16.26
N LEU A 177 -6.99 8.89 15.85
CA LEU A 177 -7.76 8.24 14.80
C LEU A 177 -7.28 8.75 13.44
N LEU A 178 -6.80 7.84 12.61
CA LEU A 178 -6.35 8.10 11.25
C LEU A 178 -7.34 7.49 10.24
N LEU A 179 -7.39 8.07 9.04
CA LEU A 179 -8.29 7.69 7.96
C LEU A 179 -7.52 7.55 6.64
N GLY A 180 -7.60 6.38 6.04
CA GLY A 180 -7.06 6.11 4.71
C GLY A 180 -8.17 5.68 3.75
N ILE A 181 -7.90 5.81 2.45
CA ILE A 181 -8.75 5.26 1.40
C ILE A 181 -7.95 4.28 0.54
N ARG A 182 -8.65 3.33 -0.06
CA ARG A 182 -8.10 2.41 -1.05
C ARG A 182 -9.07 2.30 -2.20
N ARG A 183 -8.67 2.78 -3.38
CA ARG A 183 -9.49 2.67 -4.59
C ARG A 183 -9.65 1.20 -4.99
N ALA A 184 -10.83 0.85 -5.47
CA ALA A 184 -11.02 -0.41 -6.19
C ALA A 184 -10.11 -0.43 -7.41
N ASN A 185 -9.60 -1.62 -7.78
CA ASN A 185 -8.88 -1.82 -9.03
C ASN A 185 -9.87 -1.77 -10.21
N ARG A 186 -10.33 -0.56 -10.53
CA ARG A 186 -11.04 -0.26 -11.76
C ARG A 186 -9.98 0.09 -12.76
N GLN A 187 -10.05 -0.42 -13.98
CA GLN A 187 -9.17 0.08 -15.04
C GLN A 187 -9.32 1.61 -15.10
N PRO A 188 -8.30 2.40 -14.73
CA PRO A 188 -8.44 3.83 -14.83
C PRO A 188 -8.58 4.20 -16.30
N THR A 189 -9.61 4.98 -16.63
CA THR A 189 -9.79 5.62 -17.94
C THR A 189 -8.80 6.77 -18.17
N ASN A 190 -7.95 7.07 -17.18
CA ASN A 190 -6.99 8.15 -17.25
C ASN A 190 -5.58 7.57 -17.42
N ILE A 191 -5.24 7.50 -18.70
CA ILE A 191 -3.91 7.44 -19.28
C ILE A 191 -2.97 8.26 -18.39
N SER A 192 -1.90 7.63 -17.89
CA SER A 192 -0.73 8.33 -17.35
C SER A 192 -0.48 9.58 -18.20
N SER A 193 -0.33 10.75 -17.58
CA SER A 193 0.12 11.98 -18.25
C SER A 193 1.56 11.78 -18.72
N SER A 194 1.72 10.92 -19.72
CA SER A 194 3.00 10.33 -20.05
C SER A 194 3.76 11.31 -20.91
N VAL A 195 4.75 11.96 -20.29
CA VAL A 195 5.78 12.75 -20.97
C VAL A 195 6.67 11.84 -21.84
N LEU A 196 6.71 10.53 -21.53
CA LEU A 196 7.56 9.53 -22.18
C LEU A 196 6.76 8.30 -22.61
N SER A 197 7.16 7.63 -23.69
CA SER A 197 6.56 6.35 -24.10
C SER A 197 6.84 5.23 -23.09
N SER A 198 6.02 4.17 -23.10
CA SER A 198 6.24 2.97 -22.28
C SER A 198 7.65 2.41 -22.48
N ASP A 199 8.07 2.28 -23.73
CA ASP A 199 9.42 1.82 -24.10
C ASP A 199 10.50 2.70 -23.51
N SER A 200 10.34 4.03 -23.58
CA SER A 200 11.31 4.97 -23.03
C SER A 200 11.44 4.83 -21.51
N MET A 201 10.34 4.54 -20.81
CA MET A 201 10.37 4.28 -19.37
C MET A 201 11.08 2.96 -19.05
N HIS A 202 10.79 1.88 -19.78
CA HIS A 202 11.48 0.60 -19.59
C HIS A 202 12.98 0.70 -19.88
N ILE A 203 13.35 1.34 -20.99
CA ILE A 203 14.75 1.64 -21.35
C ILE A 203 15.41 2.46 -20.24
N GLY A 204 14.75 3.51 -19.78
CA GLY A 204 15.26 4.37 -18.70
C GLY A 204 15.54 3.62 -17.40
N ILE A 205 14.63 2.72 -16.99
CA ILE A 205 14.81 1.89 -15.80
C ILE A 205 16.05 0.99 -15.92
N LEU A 206 16.16 0.27 -17.03
CA LEU A 206 17.26 -0.67 -17.23
C LEU A 206 18.59 0.07 -17.39
N ALA A 207 18.61 1.18 -18.13
CA ALA A 207 19.80 2.01 -18.29
C ALA A 207 20.26 2.60 -16.95
N ALA A 208 19.33 3.11 -16.13
CA ALA A 208 19.65 3.65 -14.81
C ALA A 208 20.23 2.57 -13.89
N ALA A 209 19.61 1.38 -13.86
CA ALA A 209 20.11 0.26 -13.06
C ALA A 209 21.48 -0.24 -13.55
N ALA A 210 21.68 -0.34 -14.88
CA ALA A 210 22.94 -0.76 -15.48
C ALA A 210 24.07 0.25 -15.20
N HIS A 211 23.78 1.54 -15.36
CA HIS A 211 24.72 2.61 -15.05
C HIS A 211 25.09 2.61 -13.56
N ALA A 212 24.10 2.49 -12.66
CA ALA A 212 24.33 2.41 -11.23
C ALA A 212 25.18 1.19 -10.85
N ALA A 213 24.93 0.03 -11.46
CA ALA A 213 25.69 -1.18 -11.22
C ALA A 213 27.14 -1.07 -11.71
N ALA A 214 27.36 -0.45 -12.88
CA ALA A 214 28.69 -0.27 -13.44
C ALA A 214 29.55 0.73 -12.64
N ASN A 215 28.92 1.75 -12.05
CA ASN A 215 29.63 2.85 -11.38
C ASN A 215 29.53 2.81 -9.85
N ASN A 216 28.86 1.80 -9.26
CA ASN A 216 28.50 1.77 -7.84
C ASN A 216 27.83 3.06 -7.36
N SER A 217 27.01 3.69 -8.21
CA SER A 217 26.37 4.98 -7.90
C SER A 217 24.96 4.78 -7.33
N PRO A 218 24.50 5.65 -6.42
CA PRO A 218 23.10 5.65 -6.00
C PRO A 218 22.16 5.90 -7.18
N PHE A 219 20.98 5.28 -7.14
CA PHE A 219 19.88 5.55 -8.05
C PHE A 219 18.55 5.48 -7.29
N THR A 220 17.56 6.21 -7.78
CA THR A 220 16.24 6.29 -7.14
C THR A 220 15.23 5.46 -7.91
N ILE A 221 14.38 4.76 -7.18
CA ILE A 221 13.24 4.02 -7.73
C ILE A 221 11.95 4.45 -7.01
N PHE A 222 10.83 4.17 -7.64
CA PHE A 222 9.50 4.36 -7.06
C PHE A 222 8.80 3.01 -6.97
N TYR A 223 8.33 2.66 -5.78
CA TYR A 223 7.59 1.44 -5.52
C TYR A 223 6.14 1.80 -5.19
N ASN A 224 5.21 1.38 -6.04
CA ASN A 224 3.78 1.53 -5.82
C ASN A 224 3.19 0.14 -5.50
N PRO A 225 2.88 -0.15 -4.21
CA PRO A 225 2.37 -1.46 -3.79
C PRO A 225 0.97 -1.78 -4.33
N ARG A 226 0.27 -0.81 -4.94
CA ARG A 226 -1.05 -0.98 -5.54
C ARG A 226 -0.99 -1.24 -7.04
N ALA A 227 0.07 -0.78 -7.71
CA ALA A 227 0.22 -0.91 -9.15
C ALA A 227 0.56 -2.34 -9.59
N SER A 228 1.37 -3.07 -8.81
CA SER A 228 1.80 -4.43 -9.15
C SER A 228 1.84 -5.34 -7.93
N PRO A 229 1.46 -6.63 -8.08
CA PRO A 229 1.64 -7.62 -7.02
C PRO A 229 3.11 -7.99 -6.76
N THR A 230 4.06 -7.51 -7.59
CA THR A 230 5.45 -7.95 -7.53
C THR A 230 6.31 -7.08 -6.62
N GLU A 231 6.69 -7.62 -5.45
CA GLU A 231 7.78 -7.07 -4.66
C GLU A 231 9.10 -7.26 -5.44
N PHE A 232 9.74 -6.16 -5.87
CA PHE A 232 11.01 -6.24 -6.62
C PHE A 232 12.23 -5.72 -5.84
N VAL A 233 12.01 -5.13 -4.67
CA VAL A 233 13.05 -4.84 -3.67
C VAL A 233 12.82 -5.75 -2.48
N ILE A 234 13.66 -6.78 -2.36
CA ILE A 234 13.52 -7.81 -1.35
C ILE A 234 14.64 -7.66 -0.32
N PRO A 235 14.33 -7.60 1.00
CA PRO A 235 15.37 -7.63 2.04
C PRO A 235 16.32 -8.81 1.83
N PHE A 236 17.62 -8.55 1.87
CA PHE A 236 18.61 -9.55 1.46
C PHE A 236 18.56 -10.82 2.31
N ALA A 237 18.35 -10.69 3.63
CA ALA A 237 18.16 -11.84 4.51
C ALA A 237 16.90 -12.68 4.16
N LYS A 238 15.81 -12.05 3.67
CA LYS A 238 14.58 -12.74 3.22
C LYS A 238 14.89 -13.57 1.97
N TYR A 239 15.65 -12.99 1.04
CA TYR A 239 16.12 -13.69 -0.16
C TYR A 239 17.04 -14.88 0.19
N GLN A 240 18.06 -14.67 1.02
CA GLN A 240 19.00 -15.75 1.39
C GLN A 240 18.29 -16.92 2.09
N LYS A 241 17.37 -16.63 3.02
CA LYS A 241 16.55 -17.66 3.68
C LYS A 241 15.68 -18.43 2.68
N ALA A 242 15.07 -17.73 1.72
CA ALA A 242 14.21 -18.37 0.73
C ALA A 242 14.97 -19.25 -0.26
N VAL A 243 16.16 -18.81 -0.71
CA VAL A 243 16.95 -19.51 -1.75
C VAL A 243 17.87 -20.58 -1.20
N TYR A 244 18.53 -20.31 -0.07
CA TYR A 244 19.54 -21.22 0.49
C TYR A 244 19.06 -21.97 1.73
N GLY A 245 18.01 -21.46 2.41
CA GLY A 245 17.44 -22.11 3.60
C GLY A 245 16.44 -23.22 3.28
N ASN A 246 15.85 -23.22 2.07
CA ASN A 246 14.84 -24.19 1.65
C ASN A 246 15.25 -24.82 0.30
N GLN A 247 15.33 -26.14 0.23
CA GLN A 247 15.46 -26.83 -1.05
C GLN A 247 14.08 -26.93 -1.71
N LEU A 248 13.80 -26.07 -2.67
CA LEU A 248 12.56 -26.14 -3.47
C LEU A 248 12.64 -27.31 -4.45
N SER A 249 11.60 -28.15 -4.48
CA SER A 249 11.50 -29.28 -5.41
C SER A 249 10.11 -29.37 -6.05
N LEU A 250 10.03 -30.04 -7.20
CA LEU A 250 8.77 -30.27 -7.90
C LEU A 250 7.82 -31.09 -7.01
N GLY A 251 6.56 -30.69 -6.98
CA GLY A 251 5.53 -31.32 -6.13
C GLY A 251 5.44 -30.77 -4.70
N MET A 252 6.32 -29.85 -4.30
CA MET A 252 6.20 -29.19 -3.00
C MET A 252 4.94 -28.33 -2.90
N ARG A 253 4.29 -28.41 -1.73
CA ARG A 253 3.15 -27.55 -1.38
C ARG A 253 3.68 -26.29 -0.72
N PHE A 254 3.15 -25.14 -1.11
CA PHE A 254 3.44 -23.86 -0.46
C PHE A 254 2.14 -23.14 -0.12
N ARG A 255 2.26 -22.07 0.67
CA ARG A 255 1.18 -21.13 0.92
C ARG A 255 1.65 -19.75 0.53
N MET A 256 0.78 -18.98 -0.11
CA MET A 256 1.02 -17.60 -0.47
C MET A 256 -0.10 -16.76 0.12
N MET A 257 0.28 -15.69 0.80
CA MET A 257 -0.68 -14.77 1.40
C MET A 257 -1.16 -13.79 0.32
N PHE A 258 -2.47 -13.61 0.21
CA PHE A 258 -3.07 -12.61 -0.66
C PHE A 258 -3.81 -11.59 0.19
N GLU A 259 -3.86 -10.34 -0.26
CA GLU A 259 -4.76 -9.34 0.35
C GLU A 259 -6.20 -9.81 0.20
N THR A 260 -6.95 -9.79 1.30
CA THR A 260 -8.41 -10.02 1.30
C THR A 260 -9.16 -8.70 1.49
N GLU A 261 -10.44 -8.69 1.12
CA GLU A 261 -11.31 -7.49 1.21
C GLU A 261 -11.42 -6.93 2.64
N GLU A 262 -11.51 -7.81 3.62
CA GLU A 262 -11.14 -7.53 5.00
C GLU A 262 -9.63 -7.75 5.07
N LEU A 263 -8.80 -6.73 5.33
CA LEU A 263 -7.32 -6.78 5.39
C LEU A 263 -6.73 -7.78 6.43
N GLY A 264 -7.50 -8.76 6.90
CA GLY A 264 -7.04 -9.90 7.69
C GLY A 264 -6.46 -11.00 6.79
N THR A 265 -5.21 -11.37 7.02
CA THR A 265 -4.55 -12.49 6.36
C THR A 265 -5.36 -13.80 6.47
N ARG A 266 -5.99 -14.26 5.38
CA ARG A 266 -6.55 -15.63 5.32
C ARG A 266 -5.42 -16.65 5.11
N ARG A 267 -5.40 -17.64 6.01
CA ARG A 267 -4.41 -18.73 6.06
C ARG A 267 -4.74 -19.87 5.10
#